data_AF-A0A661CUB7-F1
#
_entry.id   AF-A0A661CUB7-F1
#
_cell.length_a   1.000
_cell.length_b   1.000
_cell.length_c   1.000
_cell.angle_alpha   90.00
_cell.angle_beta   90.00
_cell.angle_gamma   90.00
#
_symmetry.space_group_name_H-M   'P 1'
#
loop_
_entity.id
_entity.type
_entity.pdbx_description
1 polymer ?
#
loop_
_entity_poly.entity_id
_entity_poly.type
_entity_poly.pdbx_seq_one_letter_code
_entity_poly.pdbx_strand_id
1 'polypeptide(L)'
;MFLSDRAKIFGSPIFSSLWFLLFSIVRIVIELRLQEPFLEAEISTVAHFLSFYLLCYVVTAIIIFYGRNQGLYDALAWANVAFIILPFPPLIDYVLYVEPQIYSYAPQEHFLGNLLTVFSVYGDASWGQRILGVYVSVIIGLAVFLSHKRIIRALKASLANYLYTAVVSVEWIRPLLPSGSMNVPEAIYFSDSVINQGFTIYYVLIAHILLFTIWLASHKKALPSLIASLRPVRSVHWVLVGWLGIALSPNPLPWELVISHLIVITFSCLLGWWFIALVNDYNDIAIDKLSNPNRLFVHMPQLINERETWFCWLAITSTLTALSLGFVPFILMLCYLIGGIVYSVPPPLKLPKPRRYTISSSSIGAGSALFYLMGSIAYIPLDGIAFNDINWYVLFALTLGFGMAGYIKDEKDAFADKQAGIATLFTKLPYKQARKITGLLLLGGWCILLTISLNLYTFIVGCVCAIVAISSYSKQNNPLIQISLFQVFLASMIISGLLNKEIIHDYIIW
;
A
#
# COMPACT_ATOMS: atom_id res chain seq x y z
N MET A 1 -11.38 -27.80 -18.85
CA MET A 1 -11.59 -26.58 -19.68
C MET A 1 -10.33 -25.70 -19.72
N PHE A 2 -9.52 -25.66 -18.66
CA PHE A 2 -8.13 -25.23 -18.78
C PHE A 2 -7.19 -26.44 -18.79
N LEU A 3 -6.52 -26.69 -19.91
CA LEU A 3 -5.30 -27.52 -19.94
C LEU A 3 -4.24 -26.79 -19.10
N SER A 4 -3.35 -27.53 -18.41
CA SER A 4 -2.53 -27.03 -17.29
C SER A 4 -1.80 -25.72 -17.56
N ASP A 5 -1.39 -25.47 -18.80
CA ASP A 5 -0.56 -24.32 -19.13
C ASP A 5 -1.38 -23.04 -19.36
N ARG A 6 -2.63 -23.16 -19.85
CA ARG A 6 -3.54 -22.00 -19.99
C ARG A 6 -4.05 -21.53 -18.63
N ALA A 7 -4.30 -22.45 -17.69
CA ALA A 7 -4.66 -22.11 -16.32
C ALA A 7 -3.55 -21.32 -15.62
N LYS A 8 -2.28 -21.67 -15.88
CA LYS A 8 -1.14 -20.96 -15.27
C LYS A 8 -1.03 -19.51 -15.74
N ILE A 9 -1.30 -19.23 -17.02
CA ILE A 9 -1.27 -17.86 -17.54
C ILE A 9 -2.48 -17.07 -17.03
N PHE A 10 -3.69 -17.59 -17.31
CA PHE A 10 -4.95 -16.92 -17.00
C PHE A 10 -5.20 -16.80 -15.48
N GLY A 11 -4.63 -17.70 -14.70
CA GLY A 11 -4.68 -17.70 -13.24
C GLY A 11 -3.41 -17.21 -12.57
N SER A 12 -2.43 -16.67 -13.33
CA SER A 12 -1.25 -16.07 -12.70
C SER A 12 -1.70 -14.87 -11.85
N PRO A 13 -1.07 -14.63 -10.69
CA PRO A 13 -1.42 -13.48 -9.86
C PRO A 13 -1.32 -12.16 -10.62
N ILE A 14 -0.27 -11.97 -11.42
CA ILE A 14 -0.08 -10.77 -12.24
C ILE A 14 -1.23 -10.59 -13.24
N PHE A 15 -1.55 -11.62 -14.03
CA PHE A 15 -2.65 -11.53 -15.00
C PHE A 15 -3.98 -11.25 -14.29
N SER A 16 -4.26 -11.95 -13.20
CA SER A 16 -5.50 -11.81 -12.43
C SER A 16 -5.66 -10.41 -11.84
N SER A 17 -4.57 -9.82 -11.35
CA SER A 17 -4.53 -8.44 -10.87
C SER A 17 -4.81 -7.44 -11.98
N LEU A 18 -4.18 -7.58 -13.15
CA LEU A 18 -4.44 -6.72 -14.31
C LEU A 18 -5.85 -6.90 -14.86
N TRP A 19 -6.34 -8.14 -14.88
CA TRP A 19 -7.70 -8.50 -15.28
C TRP A 19 -8.73 -7.83 -14.37
N PHE A 20 -8.59 -7.99 -13.06
CA PHE A 20 -9.45 -7.35 -12.08
C PHE A 20 -9.46 -5.82 -12.23
N LEU A 21 -8.28 -5.19 -12.32
CA LEU A 21 -8.17 -3.74 -12.50
C LEU A 21 -8.83 -3.27 -13.80
N LEU A 22 -8.59 -3.98 -14.91
CA LEU A 22 -9.19 -3.64 -16.21
C LEU A 22 -10.72 -3.64 -16.14
N PHE A 23 -11.32 -4.75 -15.68
CA PHE A 23 -12.78 -4.87 -15.62
C PHE A 23 -13.40 -3.88 -14.62
N SER A 24 -12.69 -3.57 -13.54
CA SER A 24 -13.16 -2.57 -12.58
C SER A 24 -13.08 -1.15 -13.16
N ILE A 25 -12.01 -0.79 -13.88
CA ILE A 25 -11.90 0.51 -14.57
C ILE A 25 -12.96 0.63 -15.65
N VAL A 26 -13.18 -0.41 -16.47
CA VAL A 26 -14.21 -0.41 -17.50
C VAL A 26 -15.59 -0.19 -16.88
N ARG A 27 -15.89 -0.87 -15.77
CA ARG A 27 -17.14 -0.64 -15.03
C ARG A 27 -17.29 0.82 -14.61
N ILE A 28 -16.26 1.39 -13.98
CA ILE A 28 -16.28 2.78 -13.50
C ILE A 28 -16.48 3.74 -14.67
N VAL A 29 -15.79 3.53 -15.80
CA VAL A 29 -15.99 4.35 -17.01
C VAL A 29 -17.42 4.25 -17.53
N ILE A 30 -18.05 3.08 -17.48
CA ILE A 30 -19.45 2.91 -17.86
C ILE A 30 -20.36 3.68 -16.90
N GLU A 31 -20.17 3.55 -15.58
CA GLU A 31 -20.94 4.28 -14.56
C GLU A 31 -20.79 5.80 -14.76
N LEU A 32 -19.57 6.30 -14.97
CA LEU A 32 -19.26 7.71 -15.27
C LEU A 32 -19.96 8.22 -16.54
N ARG A 33 -20.18 7.36 -17.54
CA ARG A 33 -20.79 7.75 -18.82
C ARG A 33 -22.30 7.66 -18.83
N LEU A 34 -22.87 6.72 -18.09
CA LEU A 34 -24.32 6.52 -18.00
C LEU A 34 -24.99 7.47 -17.01
N GLN A 35 -24.22 8.04 -16.08
CA GLN A 35 -24.74 8.93 -15.04
C GLN A 35 -24.18 10.34 -15.23
N GLU A 36 -25.01 11.30 -15.67
CA GLU A 36 -24.67 12.73 -15.67
C GLU A 36 -24.14 13.27 -14.32
N PRO A 37 -24.58 12.80 -13.12
CA PRO A 37 -24.03 13.28 -11.84
C PRO A 37 -22.65 12.69 -11.46
N PHE A 38 -22.15 11.66 -12.14
CA PHE A 38 -20.85 11.07 -11.79
C PHE A 38 -19.64 11.80 -12.40
N LEU A 39 -19.88 12.82 -13.24
CA LEU A 39 -18.83 13.74 -13.72
C LEU A 39 -18.09 14.45 -12.57
N GLU A 40 -18.69 14.50 -11.38
CA GLU A 40 -18.11 15.08 -10.16
C GLU A 40 -17.63 14.02 -9.15
N ALA A 41 -17.60 12.74 -9.51
CA ALA A 41 -17.22 11.69 -8.57
C ALA A 41 -15.77 11.86 -8.08
N GLU A 42 -15.64 12.04 -6.77
CA GLU A 42 -14.33 12.10 -6.14
C GLU A 42 -13.51 10.82 -6.37
N ILE A 43 -12.20 10.97 -6.50
CA ILE A 43 -11.27 9.84 -6.65
C ILE A 43 -11.28 8.88 -5.45
N SER A 44 -11.69 9.38 -4.28
CA SER A 44 -11.92 8.59 -3.05
C SER A 44 -13.01 7.53 -3.26
N THR A 45 -14.08 7.89 -3.99
CA THR A 45 -15.19 7.01 -4.36
C THR A 45 -14.71 5.89 -5.29
N VAL A 46 -13.85 6.21 -6.25
CA VAL A 46 -13.20 5.22 -7.13
C VAL A 46 -12.40 4.21 -6.31
N ALA A 47 -11.57 4.67 -5.37
CA ALA A 47 -10.78 3.79 -4.49
C ALA A 47 -11.66 2.88 -3.63
N HIS A 48 -12.75 3.44 -3.09
CA HIS A 48 -13.75 2.72 -2.32
C HIS A 48 -14.37 1.59 -3.17
N PHE A 49 -14.91 1.89 -4.35
CA PHE A 49 -15.47 0.87 -5.23
C PHE A 49 -14.47 -0.24 -5.59
N LEU A 50 -13.25 0.15 -5.98
CA LEU A 50 -12.19 -0.81 -6.32
C LEU A 50 -11.85 -1.72 -5.13
N SER A 51 -11.78 -1.18 -3.91
CA SER A 51 -11.47 -1.98 -2.71
C SER A 51 -12.59 -2.95 -2.32
N PHE A 52 -13.87 -2.55 -2.48
CA PHE A 52 -15.01 -3.43 -2.26
C PHE A 52 -14.97 -4.64 -3.21
N TYR A 53 -14.80 -4.40 -4.52
CA TYR A 53 -14.73 -5.49 -5.49
C TYR A 53 -13.47 -6.33 -5.34
N LEU A 54 -12.35 -5.73 -4.92
CA LEU A 54 -11.11 -6.47 -4.64
C LEU A 54 -11.33 -7.46 -3.50
N LEU A 55 -11.99 -7.03 -2.43
CA LEU A 55 -12.33 -7.89 -1.30
C LEU A 55 -13.25 -9.05 -1.74
N CYS A 56 -14.30 -8.75 -2.52
CA CYS A 56 -15.19 -9.77 -3.08
C CYS A 56 -14.44 -10.78 -3.97
N TYR A 57 -13.51 -10.29 -4.80
CA TYR A 57 -12.67 -11.11 -5.67
C TYR A 57 -11.76 -12.04 -4.85
N VAL A 58 -11.10 -11.51 -3.82
CA VAL A 58 -10.22 -12.27 -2.92
C VAL A 58 -10.98 -13.39 -2.22
N VAL A 59 -12.14 -13.10 -1.65
CA VAL A 59 -12.93 -14.13 -0.95
C VAL A 59 -13.49 -15.16 -1.91
N THR A 60 -13.91 -14.75 -3.11
CA THR A 60 -14.27 -15.68 -4.18
C THR A 60 -13.12 -16.63 -4.50
N ALA A 61 -11.90 -16.11 -4.68
CA ALA A 61 -10.72 -16.93 -4.94
C ALA A 61 -10.41 -17.89 -3.77
N ILE A 62 -10.56 -17.45 -2.52
CA ILE A 62 -10.39 -18.30 -1.32
C ILE A 62 -11.42 -19.44 -1.30
N ILE A 63 -12.70 -19.14 -1.53
CA ILE A 63 -13.77 -20.13 -1.55
C ILE A 63 -13.51 -21.17 -2.65
N ILE A 64 -13.10 -20.72 -3.84
CA ILE A 64 -12.78 -21.61 -4.95
C ILE A 64 -11.54 -22.45 -4.62
N PHE A 65 -10.49 -21.86 -4.03
CA PHE A 65 -9.25 -22.55 -3.66
C PHE A 65 -9.52 -23.74 -2.75
N TYR A 66 -10.23 -23.53 -1.63
CA TYR A 66 -10.61 -24.61 -0.72
C TYR A 66 -11.70 -25.52 -1.29
N GLY A 67 -12.61 -24.94 -2.07
CA GLY A 67 -13.72 -25.64 -2.70
C GLY A 67 -13.25 -26.68 -3.71
N ARG A 68 -12.24 -26.35 -4.53
CA ARG A 68 -11.72 -27.21 -5.61
C ARG A 68 -10.48 -28.01 -5.24
N ASN A 69 -9.64 -27.51 -4.33
CA ASN A 69 -8.37 -28.12 -3.95
C ASN A 69 -7.42 -28.41 -5.14
N GLN A 70 -7.35 -27.49 -6.12
CA GLN A 70 -6.50 -27.61 -7.32
C GLN A 70 -5.35 -26.58 -7.39
N GLY A 71 -5.13 -25.82 -6.31
CA GLY A 71 -4.08 -24.81 -6.22
C GLY A 71 -4.55 -23.39 -6.54
N LEU A 72 -3.69 -22.40 -6.26
CA LEU A 72 -4.02 -20.98 -6.33
C LEU A 72 -4.28 -20.49 -7.76
N TYR A 73 -3.47 -20.92 -8.73
CA TYR A 73 -3.61 -20.49 -10.11
C TYR A 73 -4.96 -20.90 -10.69
N ASP A 74 -5.40 -22.14 -10.43
CA ASP A 74 -6.73 -22.59 -10.85
C ASP A 74 -7.83 -21.76 -10.17
N ALA A 75 -7.70 -21.49 -8.86
CA ALA A 75 -8.68 -20.68 -8.15
C ALA A 75 -8.80 -19.25 -8.70
N LEU A 76 -7.67 -18.60 -8.99
CA LEU A 76 -7.63 -17.27 -9.60
C LEU A 76 -8.19 -17.27 -11.04
N ALA A 77 -7.90 -18.31 -11.83
CA ALA A 77 -8.48 -18.46 -13.17
C ALA A 77 -10.01 -18.50 -13.11
N TRP A 78 -10.60 -19.23 -12.17
CA TRP A 78 -12.05 -19.27 -12.00
C TRP A 78 -12.62 -17.97 -11.42
N ALA A 79 -11.90 -17.30 -10.53
CA ALA A 79 -12.30 -15.98 -10.04
C ALA A 79 -12.33 -14.94 -11.20
N ASN A 80 -11.34 -14.96 -12.11
CA ASN A 80 -11.36 -14.13 -13.31
C ASN A 80 -12.59 -14.39 -14.20
N VAL A 81 -12.98 -15.66 -14.37
CA VAL A 81 -14.23 -16.01 -15.09
C VAL A 81 -15.48 -15.52 -14.35
N ALA A 82 -15.51 -15.61 -13.02
CA ALA A 82 -16.65 -15.16 -12.22
C ALA A 82 -16.82 -13.62 -12.30
N PHE A 83 -15.72 -12.88 -12.36
CA PHE A 83 -15.74 -11.40 -12.39
C PHE A 83 -15.76 -10.80 -13.81
N ILE A 84 -15.84 -11.61 -14.87
CA ILE A 84 -15.97 -11.08 -16.24
C ILE A 84 -17.25 -10.25 -16.43
N ILE A 85 -18.29 -10.53 -15.64
CA ILE A 85 -19.57 -9.81 -15.69
C ILE A 85 -19.51 -8.46 -14.95
N LEU A 86 -18.43 -8.16 -14.22
CA LEU A 86 -18.32 -6.97 -13.37
C LEU A 86 -18.71 -5.63 -14.04
N PRO A 87 -18.46 -5.37 -15.34
CA PRO A 87 -18.85 -4.13 -16.02
C PRO A 87 -20.32 -4.05 -16.43
N PHE A 88 -21.06 -5.16 -16.40
CA PHE A 88 -22.43 -5.23 -16.91
C PHE A 88 -23.53 -4.71 -15.98
N PRO A 89 -23.43 -4.75 -14.63
CA PRO A 89 -24.46 -4.23 -13.75
C PRO A 89 -25.01 -2.85 -14.13
N PRO A 90 -24.17 -1.80 -14.32
CA PRO A 90 -24.69 -0.48 -14.68
C PRO A 90 -25.39 -0.47 -16.05
N LEU A 91 -24.96 -1.29 -17.01
CA LEU A 91 -25.64 -1.43 -18.32
C LEU A 91 -26.99 -2.11 -18.17
N ILE A 92 -27.06 -3.17 -17.36
CA ILE A 92 -28.29 -3.90 -17.09
C ILE A 92 -29.29 -2.97 -16.39
N ASP A 93 -28.83 -2.22 -15.39
CA ASP A 93 -29.67 -1.28 -14.66
C ASP A 93 -30.16 -0.16 -15.58
N TYR A 94 -29.33 0.38 -16.45
CA TYR A 94 -29.75 1.38 -17.44
C TYR A 94 -30.79 0.86 -18.45
N VAL A 95 -30.75 -0.42 -18.79
CA VAL A 95 -31.74 -1.03 -19.70
C VAL A 95 -33.06 -1.33 -18.97
N LEU A 96 -33.00 -1.74 -17.70
CA LEU A 96 -34.18 -2.15 -16.92
C LEU A 96 -34.88 -0.98 -16.23
N TYR A 97 -34.12 0.03 -15.81
CA TYR A 97 -34.61 1.24 -15.17
C TYR A 97 -34.41 2.43 -16.13
N VAL A 98 -35.44 3.26 -16.28
CA VAL A 98 -35.36 4.51 -17.08
C VAL A 98 -34.35 5.49 -16.47
N GLU A 99 -34.09 5.38 -15.15
CA GLU A 99 -33.05 6.12 -14.44
C GLU A 99 -32.02 5.16 -13.84
N PRO A 100 -30.71 5.38 -14.08
CA PRO A 100 -29.66 4.52 -13.55
C PRO A 100 -29.62 4.63 -12.02
N GLN A 101 -29.87 3.52 -11.33
CA GLN A 101 -29.73 3.47 -9.88
C GLN A 101 -28.24 3.53 -9.50
N ILE A 102 -27.91 4.44 -8.59
CA ILE A 102 -26.58 4.51 -7.99
C ILE A 102 -26.40 3.27 -7.12
N TYR A 103 -25.19 2.71 -7.13
CA TYR A 103 -24.83 1.69 -6.16
C TYR A 103 -24.98 2.27 -4.74
N SER A 104 -25.98 1.80 -4.00
CA SER A 104 -26.16 2.09 -2.59
C SER A 104 -25.85 0.85 -1.77
N TYR A 105 -25.18 1.03 -0.64
CA TYR A 105 -25.07 -0.04 0.34
C TYR A 105 -26.39 -0.23 1.06
N ALA A 106 -26.61 -1.46 1.52
CA ALA A 106 -27.75 -1.76 2.36
C ALA A 106 -27.55 -1.16 3.77
N PRO A 107 -28.52 -0.41 4.30
CA PRO A 107 -28.56 -0.08 5.72
C PRO A 107 -28.54 -1.35 6.59
N GLN A 108 -28.01 -1.25 7.80
CA GLN A 108 -27.85 -2.41 8.70
C GLN A 108 -29.20 -3.06 9.04
N GLU A 109 -30.21 -2.23 9.25
CA GLU A 109 -31.60 -2.60 9.50
C GLU A 109 -32.22 -3.42 8.36
N HIS A 110 -31.73 -3.24 7.13
CA HIS A 110 -32.22 -3.95 5.95
C HIS A 110 -31.45 -5.26 5.69
N PHE A 111 -30.44 -5.61 6.48
CA PHE A 111 -29.60 -6.80 6.23
C PHE A 111 -30.41 -8.09 6.09
N LEU A 112 -31.31 -8.39 7.04
CA LEU A 112 -32.15 -9.59 6.98
C LEU A 112 -33.10 -9.57 5.77
N GLY A 113 -33.65 -8.40 5.46
CA GLY A 113 -34.47 -8.19 4.27
C GLY A 113 -33.69 -8.51 3.01
N ASN A 114 -32.54 -7.86 2.81
CA ASN A 114 -31.68 -8.04 1.64
C ASN A 114 -31.12 -9.48 1.53
N LEU A 115 -30.81 -10.13 2.65
CA LEU A 115 -30.39 -11.53 2.70
C LEU A 115 -31.47 -12.51 2.21
N LEU A 116 -32.74 -12.23 2.49
CA LEU A 116 -33.86 -13.08 2.10
C LEU A 116 -34.42 -12.72 0.72
N THR A 117 -34.13 -11.52 0.24
CA THR A 117 -34.79 -10.94 -0.92
C THR A 117 -33.92 -10.85 -2.18
N VAL A 118 -32.74 -11.49 -2.25
CA VAL A 118 -31.90 -11.42 -3.47
C VAL A 118 -32.65 -11.83 -4.75
N PHE A 119 -33.60 -12.77 -4.66
CA PHE A 119 -34.48 -13.16 -5.77
C PHE A 119 -35.84 -12.43 -5.81
N SER A 120 -36.08 -11.53 -4.86
CA SER A 120 -37.31 -10.75 -4.75
C SER A 120 -37.17 -9.41 -5.47
N VAL A 121 -38.28 -8.88 -5.98
CA VAL A 121 -38.34 -7.53 -6.60
C VAL A 121 -38.14 -6.42 -5.55
N TYR A 122 -38.32 -6.75 -4.27
CA TYR A 122 -38.15 -5.85 -3.13
C TYR A 122 -36.72 -5.96 -2.58
N GLY A 123 -36.12 -4.83 -2.18
CA GLY A 123 -34.77 -4.76 -1.59
C GLY A 123 -33.88 -3.72 -2.29
N ASP A 124 -32.86 -3.24 -1.58
CA ASP A 124 -32.11 -2.03 -1.95
C ASP A 124 -31.08 -2.24 -3.07
N ALA A 125 -30.80 -3.49 -3.44
CA ALA A 125 -29.87 -3.81 -4.51
C ALA A 125 -30.54 -3.69 -5.89
N SER A 126 -29.83 -3.06 -6.84
CA SER A 126 -30.26 -3.00 -8.24
C SER A 126 -30.29 -4.38 -8.91
N TRP A 127 -31.07 -4.53 -10.00
CA TRP A 127 -31.11 -5.77 -10.78
C TRP A 127 -29.75 -6.19 -11.31
N GLY A 128 -28.93 -5.23 -11.75
CA GLY A 128 -27.57 -5.44 -12.20
C GLY A 128 -26.70 -6.05 -11.10
N GLN A 129 -26.73 -5.53 -9.87
CA GLN A 129 -25.97 -6.10 -8.75
C GLN A 129 -26.47 -7.50 -8.36
N ARG A 130 -27.79 -7.72 -8.38
CA ARG A 130 -28.38 -9.04 -8.10
C ARG A 130 -27.91 -10.08 -9.12
N ILE A 131 -27.93 -9.74 -10.41
CA ILE A 131 -27.47 -10.61 -11.49
C ILE A 131 -25.97 -10.91 -11.34
N LEU A 132 -25.14 -9.91 -11.01
CA LEU A 132 -23.72 -10.12 -10.69
C LEU A 132 -23.56 -11.13 -9.54
N GLY A 133 -24.24 -10.92 -8.41
CA GLY A 133 -24.13 -11.79 -7.24
C GLY A 133 -24.57 -13.23 -7.51
N VAL A 134 -25.68 -13.42 -8.24
CA VAL A 134 -26.17 -14.73 -8.68
C VAL A 134 -25.18 -15.39 -9.64
N TYR A 135 -24.71 -14.67 -10.65
CA TYR A 135 -23.75 -15.18 -11.63
C TYR A 135 -22.46 -15.66 -10.96
N VAL A 136 -21.85 -14.82 -10.11
CA VAL A 136 -20.62 -15.18 -9.38
C VAL A 136 -20.85 -16.43 -8.54
N SER A 137 -21.96 -16.50 -7.80
CA SER A 137 -22.29 -17.65 -6.96
C SER A 137 -22.51 -18.94 -7.77
N VAL A 138 -23.12 -18.84 -8.96
CA VAL A 138 -23.31 -19.97 -9.89
C VAL A 138 -21.97 -20.43 -10.46
N ILE A 139 -21.09 -19.51 -10.90
CA ILE A 139 -19.77 -19.85 -11.42
C ILE A 139 -18.91 -20.54 -10.36
N ILE A 140 -18.94 -20.09 -9.11
CA ILE A 140 -18.24 -20.73 -7.99
C ILE A 140 -18.76 -22.16 -7.77
N GLY A 141 -20.09 -22.34 -7.74
CA GLY A 141 -20.73 -23.64 -7.58
C GLY A 141 -20.35 -24.59 -8.71
N LEU A 142 -20.44 -24.12 -9.96
CA LEU A 142 -20.03 -24.87 -11.14
C LEU A 142 -18.54 -25.25 -11.06
N ALA A 143 -17.67 -24.30 -10.70
CA ALA A 143 -16.24 -24.55 -10.57
C ALA A 143 -15.95 -25.67 -9.55
N VAL A 144 -16.60 -25.64 -8.37
CA VAL A 144 -16.45 -26.69 -7.35
C VAL A 144 -17.07 -28.02 -7.77
N PHE A 145 -18.23 -27.99 -8.43
CA PHE A 145 -18.90 -29.18 -8.96
C PHE A 145 -18.04 -29.89 -10.00
N LEU A 146 -17.40 -29.15 -10.92
CA LEU A 146 -16.59 -29.74 -11.97
C LEU A 146 -15.39 -30.53 -11.42
N SER A 147 -14.82 -30.10 -10.30
CA SER A 147 -13.67 -30.77 -9.65
C SER A 147 -14.05 -32.01 -8.85
N HIS A 148 -15.20 -32.01 -8.17
CA HIS A 148 -15.56 -33.08 -7.24
C HIS A 148 -16.76 -33.94 -7.65
N LYS A 149 -17.55 -33.48 -8.62
CA LYS A 149 -18.82 -34.09 -9.06
C LYS A 149 -19.83 -34.30 -7.90
N ARG A 150 -19.76 -33.44 -6.88
CA ARG A 150 -20.63 -33.49 -5.69
C ARG A 150 -21.45 -32.22 -5.56
N ILE A 151 -22.77 -32.31 -5.79
CA ILE A 151 -23.67 -31.16 -5.79
C ILE A 151 -23.72 -30.43 -4.43
N ILE A 152 -23.71 -31.17 -3.32
CA ILE A 152 -23.74 -30.59 -1.97
C ILE A 152 -22.52 -29.70 -1.71
N ARG A 153 -21.33 -30.09 -2.20
CA ARG A 153 -20.10 -29.30 -2.03
C ARG A 153 -20.16 -28.01 -2.85
N ALA A 154 -20.71 -28.09 -4.06
CA ALA A 154 -20.94 -26.93 -4.92
C ALA A 154 -21.94 -25.94 -4.29
N LEU A 155 -23.08 -26.45 -3.80
CA LEU A 155 -24.08 -25.62 -3.12
C LEU A 155 -23.52 -24.93 -1.87
N LYS A 156 -22.72 -25.64 -1.06
CA LYS A 156 -22.03 -25.03 0.09
C LYS A 156 -21.10 -23.89 -0.32
N ALA A 157 -20.36 -24.03 -1.42
CA ALA A 157 -19.47 -22.99 -1.92
C ALA A 157 -20.24 -21.77 -2.45
N SER A 158 -21.29 -21.99 -3.25
CA SER A 158 -22.18 -20.93 -3.72
C SER A 158 -22.86 -20.19 -2.56
N LEU A 159 -23.38 -20.93 -1.57
CA LEU A 159 -24.01 -20.35 -0.39
C LEU A 159 -23.01 -19.57 0.46
N ALA A 160 -21.79 -20.08 0.64
CA ALA A 160 -20.75 -19.35 1.38
C ALA A 160 -20.42 -18.00 0.71
N ASN A 161 -20.31 -17.98 -0.62
CA ASN A 161 -20.06 -16.74 -1.36
C ASN A 161 -21.23 -15.76 -1.25
N TYR A 162 -22.45 -16.28 -1.36
CA TYR A 162 -23.68 -15.51 -1.22
C TYR A 162 -23.78 -14.84 0.15
N LEU A 163 -23.65 -15.63 1.22
CA LEU A 163 -23.71 -15.14 2.60
C LEU A 163 -22.62 -14.10 2.85
N TYR A 164 -21.42 -14.35 2.33
CA TYR A 164 -20.32 -13.41 2.45
C TYR A 164 -20.61 -12.08 1.75
N THR A 165 -21.05 -12.13 0.49
CA THR A 165 -21.34 -10.92 -0.30
C THR A 165 -22.45 -10.11 0.37
N ALA A 166 -23.50 -10.78 0.86
CA ALA A 166 -24.59 -10.13 1.59
C ALA A 166 -24.12 -9.48 2.90
N VAL A 167 -23.14 -10.06 3.59
CA VAL A 167 -22.54 -9.44 4.78
C VAL A 167 -21.71 -8.23 4.39
N VAL A 168 -20.85 -8.32 3.37
CA VAL A 168 -19.93 -7.21 3.02
C VAL A 168 -20.64 -6.06 2.31
N SER A 169 -21.81 -6.28 1.71
CA SER A 169 -22.64 -5.22 1.09
C SER A 169 -23.43 -4.38 2.09
N VAL A 170 -23.26 -4.60 3.40
CA VAL A 170 -23.89 -3.81 4.47
C VAL A 170 -22.89 -2.83 5.05
N GLU A 171 -23.36 -1.64 5.42
CA GLU A 171 -22.55 -0.56 6.01
C GLU A 171 -22.17 -0.81 7.48
N TRP A 172 -21.55 -1.96 7.80
CA TRP A 172 -21.20 -2.33 9.18
C TRP A 172 -20.30 -1.32 9.89
N ILE A 173 -19.40 -0.69 9.14
CA ILE A 173 -18.42 0.25 9.71
C ILE A 173 -18.94 1.68 9.80
N ARG A 174 -20.07 2.03 9.16
CA ARG A 174 -20.57 3.42 9.15
C ARG A 174 -20.74 4.02 10.56
N PRO A 175 -21.26 3.30 11.57
CA PRO A 175 -21.34 3.82 12.94
C PRO A 175 -19.98 4.07 13.63
N LEU A 176 -18.90 3.47 13.10
CA LEU A 176 -17.53 3.62 13.60
C LEU A 176 -16.74 4.69 12.86
N LEU A 177 -17.26 5.19 11.73
CA LEU A 177 -16.63 6.28 10.99
C LEU A 177 -17.02 7.62 11.63
N PRO A 178 -16.10 8.60 11.69
CA PRO A 178 -16.41 9.93 12.18
C PRO A 178 -17.34 10.62 11.17
N SER A 179 -18.65 10.40 11.27
CA SER A 179 -19.66 11.14 10.52
C SER A 179 -20.09 12.35 11.35
N GLY A 180 -19.57 13.52 11.02
CA GLY A 180 -20.24 14.76 11.41
C GLY A 180 -21.64 14.75 10.79
N SER A 181 -22.68 14.86 11.62
CA SER A 181 -24.11 14.87 11.24
C SER A 181 -24.75 13.52 10.91
N MET A 182 -25.45 12.94 11.91
CA MET A 182 -26.49 11.91 11.74
C MET A 182 -27.76 12.44 11.01
N ASN A 183 -27.76 13.68 10.52
CA ASN A 183 -28.92 14.35 9.95
C ASN A 183 -28.72 14.79 8.49
N VAL A 184 -27.69 14.32 7.78
CA VAL A 184 -27.59 14.57 6.33
C VAL A 184 -28.59 13.64 5.64
N PRO A 185 -29.60 14.17 4.93
CA PRO A 185 -30.57 13.35 4.21
C PRO A 185 -29.86 12.40 3.24
N GLU A 186 -30.42 11.21 3.05
CA GLU A 186 -29.97 10.07 2.24
C GLU A 186 -29.56 10.35 0.78
N ALA A 187 -29.55 11.61 0.32
CA ALA A 187 -29.30 11.99 -1.07
C ALA A 187 -27.94 12.64 -1.34
N ILE A 188 -27.05 12.82 -0.34
CA ILE A 188 -25.74 13.44 -0.56
C ILE A 188 -24.63 12.39 -0.34
N TYR A 189 -24.60 11.38 -1.21
CA TYR A 189 -23.51 10.39 -1.30
C TYR A 189 -22.30 10.88 -2.11
N PHE A 190 -22.29 12.15 -2.52
CA PHE A 190 -21.34 12.70 -3.48
C PHE A 190 -20.14 13.45 -2.89
N SER A 191 -20.07 13.70 -1.57
CA SER A 191 -18.99 14.54 -0.99
C SER A 191 -18.25 13.98 0.23
N ASP A 192 -18.53 12.76 0.68
CA ASP A 192 -17.94 12.25 1.93
C ASP A 192 -16.66 11.45 1.68
N SER A 193 -15.62 12.15 1.21
CA SER A 193 -14.25 11.63 1.06
C SER A 193 -13.80 10.78 2.26
N VAL A 194 -14.15 11.21 3.47
CA VAL A 194 -13.87 10.54 4.76
C VAL A 194 -14.51 9.16 4.85
N ILE A 195 -15.78 9.07 4.49
CA ILE A 195 -16.54 7.82 4.54
C ILE A 195 -15.97 6.84 3.53
N ASN A 196 -15.70 7.32 2.31
CA ASN A 196 -15.08 6.53 1.24
C ASN A 196 -13.67 6.05 1.61
N GLN A 197 -12.84 6.89 2.24
CA GLN A 197 -11.54 6.51 2.78
C GLN A 197 -11.68 5.45 3.88
N GLY A 198 -12.64 5.64 4.79
CA GLY A 198 -12.96 4.70 5.87
C GLY A 198 -13.34 3.31 5.35
N PHE A 199 -14.26 3.26 4.38
CA PHE A 199 -14.62 2.00 3.71
C PHE A 199 -13.46 1.40 2.92
N THR A 200 -12.63 2.22 2.26
CA THR A 200 -11.45 1.71 1.56
C THR A 200 -10.49 1.00 2.52
N ILE A 201 -10.18 1.62 3.66
CA ILE A 201 -9.34 1.00 4.70
C ILE A 201 -10.02 -0.27 5.21
N TYR A 202 -11.31 -0.23 5.50
CA TYR A 202 -12.07 -1.37 6.01
C TYR A 202 -11.95 -2.58 5.10
N TYR A 203 -12.25 -2.43 3.81
CA TYR A 203 -12.22 -3.54 2.86
C TYR A 203 -10.81 -4.07 2.63
N VAL A 204 -9.82 -3.17 2.50
CA VAL A 204 -8.41 -3.56 2.38
C VAL A 204 -7.96 -4.29 3.64
N LEU A 205 -8.32 -3.82 4.83
CA LEU A 205 -7.92 -4.43 6.11
C LEU A 205 -8.54 -5.82 6.28
N ILE A 206 -9.84 -5.99 6.00
CA ILE A 206 -10.49 -7.31 6.05
C ILE A 206 -9.80 -8.26 5.07
N ALA A 207 -9.53 -7.84 3.84
CA ALA A 207 -8.85 -8.68 2.87
C ALA A 207 -7.46 -9.11 3.36
N HIS A 208 -6.70 -8.20 3.97
CA HIS A 208 -5.42 -8.51 4.60
C HIS A 208 -5.56 -9.49 5.75
N ILE A 209 -6.50 -9.28 6.67
CA ILE A 209 -6.72 -10.17 7.81
C ILE A 209 -7.06 -11.58 7.31
N LEU A 210 -7.96 -11.70 6.32
CA LEU A 210 -8.35 -12.99 5.76
C LEU A 210 -7.17 -13.69 5.09
N LEU A 211 -6.49 -13.02 4.15
CA LEU A 211 -5.35 -13.58 3.43
C LEU A 211 -4.20 -13.94 4.36
N PHE A 212 -3.86 -13.05 5.28
CA PHE A 212 -2.78 -13.27 6.23
C PHE A 212 -3.10 -14.40 7.21
N THR A 213 -4.34 -14.48 7.71
CA THR A 213 -4.76 -15.58 8.61
C THR A 213 -4.69 -16.92 7.89
N ILE A 214 -5.21 -17.00 6.66
CA ILE A 214 -5.13 -18.22 5.84
C ILE A 214 -3.68 -18.59 5.55
N TRP A 215 -2.85 -17.61 5.20
CA TRP A 215 -1.45 -17.85 4.90
C TRP A 215 -0.67 -18.29 6.14
N LEU A 216 -0.87 -17.65 7.30
CA LEU A 216 -0.24 -18.04 8.56
C LEU A 216 -0.69 -19.43 9.02
N ALA A 217 -1.97 -19.76 8.85
CA ALA A 217 -2.47 -21.10 9.16
C ALA A 217 -1.75 -22.17 8.32
N SER A 218 -1.43 -21.83 7.07
CA SER A 218 -0.68 -22.69 6.13
C SER A 218 0.83 -22.68 6.39
N HIS A 219 1.37 -21.60 6.95
CA HIS A 219 2.80 -21.35 7.12
C HIS A 219 3.16 -20.89 8.53
N LYS A 220 2.75 -21.65 9.57
CA LYS A 220 2.88 -21.26 10.99
C LYS A 220 4.29 -20.82 11.41
N LYS A 221 5.33 -21.37 10.77
CA LYS A 221 6.74 -21.07 11.08
C LYS A 221 7.29 -19.84 10.33
N ALA A 222 6.52 -19.27 9.40
CA ALA A 222 6.97 -18.16 8.56
C ALA A 222 6.92 -16.80 9.24
N LEU A 223 6.13 -16.64 10.31
CA LEU A 223 5.90 -15.35 10.95
C LEU A 223 7.20 -14.65 11.42
N PRO A 224 8.14 -15.32 12.14
CA PRO A 224 9.37 -14.67 12.56
C PRO A 224 10.23 -14.21 11.37
N SER A 225 10.32 -15.03 10.32
CA SER A 225 11.09 -14.70 9.12
C SER A 225 10.43 -13.60 8.29
N LEU A 226 9.10 -13.57 8.25
CA LEU A 226 8.36 -12.49 7.64
C LEU A 226 8.62 -11.18 8.39
N ILE A 227 8.48 -11.15 9.71
CA ILE A 227 8.77 -9.94 10.51
C ILE A 227 10.21 -9.47 10.28
N ALA A 228 11.18 -10.39 10.23
CA ALA A 228 12.57 -10.06 9.91
C ALA A 228 12.73 -9.40 8.52
N SER A 229 11.99 -9.89 7.52
CA SER A 229 11.93 -9.32 6.16
C SER A 229 11.23 -7.96 6.10
N LEU A 230 10.15 -7.76 6.86
CA LEU A 230 9.39 -6.50 6.88
C LEU A 230 10.15 -5.35 7.58
N ARG A 231 11.15 -5.67 8.40
CA ARG A 231 12.06 -4.71 9.07
C ARG A 231 11.25 -3.63 9.82
N PRO A 232 10.62 -3.96 10.98
CA PRO A 232 9.64 -3.09 11.65
C PRO A 232 10.17 -1.68 11.97
N VAL A 233 11.44 -1.56 12.37
CA VAL A 233 12.06 -0.25 12.65
C VAL A 233 12.07 0.65 11.40
N ARG A 234 12.34 0.08 10.21
CA ARG A 234 12.26 0.83 8.94
C ARG A 234 10.81 1.11 8.55
N SER A 235 9.89 0.17 8.84
CA SER A 235 8.45 0.39 8.63
C SER A 235 7.96 1.62 9.40
N VAL A 236 8.33 1.75 10.68
CA VAL A 236 8.01 2.91 11.52
C VAL A 236 8.59 4.20 10.93
N HIS A 237 9.84 4.19 10.45
CA HIS A 237 10.44 5.36 9.79
C HIS A 237 9.56 5.88 8.63
N TRP A 238 9.13 5.01 7.72
CA TRP A 238 8.33 5.41 6.57
C TRP A 238 6.97 6.01 6.97
N VAL A 239 6.34 5.44 8.01
CA VAL A 239 5.08 5.96 8.55
C VAL A 239 5.30 7.35 9.17
N LEU A 240 6.33 7.51 10.01
CA LEU A 240 6.64 8.78 10.66
C LEU A 240 6.96 9.89 9.64
N VAL A 241 7.63 9.57 8.53
CA VAL A 241 7.89 10.54 7.46
C VAL A 241 6.59 10.93 6.75
N GLY A 242 5.67 9.99 6.51
CA GLY A 242 4.34 10.31 6.00
C GLY A 242 3.54 11.21 6.95
N TRP A 243 3.58 10.93 8.25
CA TRP A 243 2.94 11.75 9.27
C TRP A 243 3.56 13.14 9.40
N LEU A 244 4.88 13.26 9.25
CA LEU A 244 5.56 14.55 9.17
C LEU A 244 5.06 15.37 7.98
N GLY A 245 4.76 14.71 6.85
CA GLY A 245 4.09 15.32 5.70
C GLY A 245 2.76 15.96 6.09
N ILE A 246 1.88 15.22 6.77
CA ILE A 246 0.59 15.74 7.24
C ILE A 246 0.78 16.91 8.20
N ALA A 247 1.67 16.76 9.19
CA ALA A 247 1.89 17.76 10.23
C ALA A 247 2.46 19.08 9.68
N LEU A 248 3.20 19.02 8.58
CA LEU A 248 3.78 20.18 7.90
C LEU A 248 3.07 20.48 6.58
N SER A 249 1.84 20.01 6.41
CA SER A 249 1.01 20.33 5.24
C SER A 249 0.76 21.84 5.22
N PRO A 250 0.90 22.52 4.06
CA PRO A 250 0.53 23.93 3.93
C PRO A 250 -0.98 24.16 4.11
N ASN A 251 -1.77 23.10 3.89
CA ASN A 251 -3.21 23.12 4.10
C ASN A 251 -3.52 22.20 5.29
N PRO A 252 -3.71 22.75 6.49
CA PRO A 252 -4.20 22.02 7.65
C PRO A 252 -5.34 21.08 7.30
N LEU A 253 -5.25 19.82 7.70
CA LEU A 253 -6.42 18.97 7.75
C LEU A 253 -7.37 19.47 8.85
N PRO A 254 -8.69 19.56 8.59
CA PRO A 254 -9.67 19.63 9.66
C PRO A 254 -9.46 18.49 10.64
N TRP A 255 -9.62 18.75 11.95
CA TRP A 255 -9.30 17.79 13.00
C TRP A 255 -10.05 16.46 12.84
N GLU A 256 -11.28 16.52 12.35
CA GLU A 256 -12.15 15.38 12.04
C GLU A 256 -11.51 14.42 11.02
N LEU A 257 -10.67 14.95 10.13
CA LEU A 257 -10.04 14.20 9.05
C LEU A 257 -8.64 13.68 9.41
N VAL A 258 -7.97 14.30 10.38
CA VAL A 258 -6.58 13.97 10.74
C VAL A 258 -6.40 12.48 11.03
N ILE A 259 -7.28 11.90 11.86
CA ILE A 259 -7.17 10.49 12.25
C ILE A 259 -7.33 9.56 11.05
N SER A 260 -8.34 9.82 10.19
CA SER A 260 -8.57 9.01 8.99
C SER A 260 -7.36 9.03 8.06
N HIS A 261 -6.79 10.21 7.79
CA HIS A 261 -5.63 10.38 6.93
C HIS A 261 -4.37 9.73 7.52
N LEU A 262 -4.15 9.84 8.84
CA LEU A 262 -3.06 9.16 9.53
C LEU A 262 -3.17 7.63 9.36
N ILE A 263 -4.37 7.07 9.47
CA ILE A 263 -4.61 5.63 9.27
C ILE A 263 -4.33 5.26 7.81
N VAL A 264 -4.92 5.97 6.84
CA VAL A 264 -4.73 5.67 5.40
C VAL A 264 -3.25 5.73 5.02
N ILE A 265 -2.54 6.80 5.43
CA ILE A 265 -1.11 6.98 5.16
C ILE A 265 -0.29 5.88 5.83
N THR A 266 -0.62 5.51 7.06
CA THR A 266 0.06 4.41 7.76
C THR A 266 -0.05 3.11 6.96
N PHE A 267 -1.27 2.72 6.56
CA PHE A 267 -1.47 1.50 5.78
C PHE A 267 -0.77 1.59 4.42
N SER A 268 -0.93 2.70 3.71
CA SER A 268 -0.32 2.91 2.39
C SER A 268 1.21 2.80 2.45
N CYS A 269 1.86 3.51 3.38
CA CYS A 269 3.31 3.46 3.59
C CYS A 269 3.80 2.07 4.01
N LEU A 270 3.11 1.40 4.94
CA LEU A 270 3.49 0.06 5.39
C LEU A 270 3.43 -0.94 4.25
N LEU A 271 2.31 -0.99 3.52
CA LEU A 271 2.11 -1.93 2.41
C LEU A 271 3.11 -1.67 1.26
N GLY A 272 3.32 -0.40 0.90
CA GLY A 272 4.30 -0.04 -0.12
C GLY A 272 5.73 -0.40 0.29
N TRP A 273 6.11 -0.14 1.54
CA TRP A 273 7.41 -0.56 2.07
C TRP A 273 7.57 -2.08 2.09
N TRP A 274 6.55 -2.82 2.55
CA TRP A 274 6.59 -4.28 2.61
C TRP A 274 6.74 -4.89 1.21
N PHE A 275 6.07 -4.32 0.21
CA PHE A 275 6.28 -4.68 -1.19
C PHE A 275 7.76 -4.54 -1.58
N ILE A 276 8.34 -3.34 -1.38
CA ILE A 276 9.75 -3.09 -1.73
C ILE A 276 10.71 -3.97 -0.93
N ALA A 277 10.46 -4.19 0.35
CA ALA A 277 11.29 -5.04 1.20
C ALA A 277 11.29 -6.50 0.74
N LEU A 278 10.14 -7.04 0.31
CA LEU A 278 10.06 -8.40 -0.19
C LEU A 278 10.62 -8.54 -1.61
N VAL A 279 10.42 -7.54 -2.49
CA VAL A 279 11.09 -7.50 -3.80
C VAL A 279 12.61 -7.47 -3.62
N ASN A 280 13.08 -6.67 -2.66
CA ASN A 280 14.49 -6.60 -2.28
C ASN A 280 15.03 -7.96 -1.81
N ASP A 281 14.39 -8.57 -0.82
CA ASP A 281 14.79 -9.87 -0.27
C ASP A 281 14.79 -10.99 -1.33
N TYR A 282 13.84 -10.97 -2.27
CA TYR A 282 13.80 -11.96 -3.36
C TYR A 282 14.99 -11.83 -4.30
N ASN A 283 15.36 -10.60 -4.67
CA ASN A 283 16.50 -10.37 -5.57
C ASN A 283 17.85 -10.53 -4.85
N ASP A 284 17.86 -10.46 -3.51
CA ASP A 284 19.06 -10.53 -2.67
C ASP A 284 19.27 -11.88 -1.99
N ILE A 285 18.54 -12.95 -2.37
CA ILE A 285 18.65 -14.28 -1.75
C ILE A 285 20.10 -14.76 -1.59
N ALA A 286 20.96 -14.56 -2.59
CA ALA A 286 22.36 -14.99 -2.53
C ALA A 286 23.18 -14.19 -1.50
N ILE A 287 22.92 -12.88 -1.37
CA ILE A 287 23.57 -11.98 -0.41
C ILE A 287 23.06 -12.29 0.99
N ASP A 288 21.74 -12.48 1.12
CA ASP A 288 21.07 -12.68 2.40
C ASP A 288 21.37 -14.03 3.02
N LYS A 289 21.71 -15.06 2.23
CA LYS A 289 22.27 -16.31 2.76
C LYS A 289 23.52 -16.09 3.62
N LEU A 290 24.29 -15.04 3.33
CA LEU A 290 25.53 -14.72 4.04
C LEU A 290 25.28 -13.75 5.19
N SER A 291 24.51 -12.69 4.97
CA SER A 291 24.38 -11.58 5.93
C SER A 291 23.09 -11.60 6.75
N ASN A 292 22.02 -12.22 6.25
CA ASN A 292 20.68 -12.17 6.86
C ASN A 292 19.90 -13.50 6.69
N PRO A 293 20.37 -14.62 7.24
CA PRO A 293 19.80 -15.96 6.99
C PRO A 293 18.36 -16.15 7.49
N ASN A 294 17.87 -15.24 8.34
CA ASN A 294 16.52 -15.30 8.91
C ASN A 294 15.44 -14.68 8.00
N ARG A 295 15.80 -14.05 6.88
CA ARG A 295 14.85 -13.45 5.93
C ARG A 295 13.96 -14.51 5.28
N LEU A 296 12.73 -14.15 4.95
CA LEU A 296 11.66 -15.04 4.51
C LEU A 296 12.07 -16.01 3.40
N PHE A 297 12.58 -15.51 2.27
CA PHE A 297 12.91 -16.35 1.12
C PHE A 297 14.19 -17.17 1.28
N VAL A 298 15.06 -16.80 2.23
CA VAL A 298 16.25 -17.58 2.57
C VAL A 298 15.87 -18.71 3.52
N HIS A 299 15.11 -18.40 4.57
CA HIS A 299 14.66 -19.35 5.57
C HIS A 299 13.61 -20.32 5.03
N MET A 300 12.76 -19.87 4.10
CA MET A 300 11.67 -20.65 3.50
C MET A 300 11.67 -20.54 1.96
N PRO A 301 12.62 -21.21 1.28
CA PRO A 301 12.73 -21.14 -0.18
C PRO A 301 11.48 -21.59 -0.95
N GLN A 302 10.64 -22.43 -0.36
CA GLN A 302 9.37 -22.88 -0.97
C GLN A 302 8.39 -21.72 -1.23
N LEU A 303 8.48 -20.63 -0.47
CA LEU A 303 7.63 -19.45 -0.63
C LEU A 303 8.00 -18.60 -1.85
N ILE A 304 9.11 -18.89 -2.51
CA ILE A 304 9.51 -18.22 -3.77
C ILE A 304 8.44 -18.40 -4.85
N ASN A 305 7.69 -19.50 -4.83
CA ASN A 305 6.61 -19.78 -5.77
C ASN A 305 5.36 -18.93 -5.53
N GLU A 306 5.24 -18.31 -4.35
CA GLU A 306 4.12 -17.46 -3.94
C GLU A 306 4.44 -15.96 -4.08
N ARG A 307 5.68 -15.61 -4.47
CA ARG A 307 6.17 -14.22 -4.49
C ARG A 307 5.29 -13.30 -5.33
N GLU A 308 4.83 -13.77 -6.48
CA GLU A 308 4.02 -12.95 -7.41
C GLU A 308 2.70 -12.55 -6.77
N THR A 309 2.08 -13.45 -6.02
CA THR A 309 0.86 -13.17 -5.26
C THR A 309 1.10 -12.09 -4.23
N TRP A 310 2.17 -12.20 -3.42
CA TRP A 310 2.52 -11.19 -2.43
C TRP A 310 2.84 -9.84 -3.05
N PHE A 311 3.61 -9.84 -4.14
CA PHE A 311 4.03 -8.63 -4.84
C PHE A 311 2.81 -7.90 -5.43
N CYS A 312 1.95 -8.60 -6.16
CA CYS A 312 0.76 -8.01 -6.75
C CYS A 312 -0.22 -7.53 -5.68
N TRP A 313 -0.43 -8.34 -4.64
CA TRP A 313 -1.31 -8.00 -3.53
C TRP A 313 -0.87 -6.69 -2.86
N LEU A 314 0.37 -6.62 -2.37
CA LEU A 314 0.87 -5.44 -1.66
C LEU A 314 0.93 -4.19 -2.56
N ALA A 315 1.29 -4.35 -3.84
CA ALA A 315 1.31 -3.24 -4.81
C ALA A 315 -0.10 -2.68 -5.07
N ILE A 316 -1.09 -3.54 -5.32
CA ILE A 316 -2.47 -3.09 -5.53
C ILE A 316 -3.02 -2.43 -4.28
N THR A 317 -2.87 -3.06 -3.12
CA THR A 317 -3.49 -2.52 -1.91
C THR A 317 -2.84 -1.23 -1.44
N SER A 318 -1.51 -1.09 -1.56
CA SER A 318 -0.82 0.17 -1.25
C SER A 318 -1.28 1.31 -2.16
N THR A 319 -1.39 1.04 -3.47
CA THR A 319 -1.85 2.04 -4.44
C THR A 319 -3.34 2.38 -4.28
N LEU A 320 -4.21 1.41 -3.98
CA LEU A 320 -5.62 1.68 -3.68
C LEU A 320 -5.80 2.52 -2.41
N THR A 321 -5.04 2.22 -1.34
CA THR A 321 -5.06 3.06 -0.13
C THR A 321 -4.55 4.47 -0.44
N ALA A 322 -3.49 4.60 -1.25
CA ALA A 322 -3.01 5.91 -1.69
C ALA A 322 -4.05 6.66 -2.55
N LEU A 323 -4.76 5.95 -3.43
CA LEU A 323 -5.81 6.52 -4.30
C LEU A 323 -6.97 7.11 -3.49
N SER A 324 -7.28 6.52 -2.32
CA SER A 324 -8.32 7.06 -1.43
C SER A 324 -7.96 8.42 -0.84
N LEU A 325 -6.67 8.76 -0.75
CA LEU A 325 -6.20 10.11 -0.38
C LEU A 325 -6.26 11.09 -1.55
N GLY A 326 -6.24 10.59 -2.80
CA GLY A 326 -6.18 11.45 -3.96
C GLY A 326 -5.40 10.85 -5.13
N PHE A 327 -5.55 11.46 -6.30
CA PHE A 327 -4.80 11.06 -7.49
C PHE A 327 -3.30 11.30 -7.34
N VAL A 328 -2.86 12.42 -6.75
CA VAL A 328 -1.42 12.70 -6.60
C VAL A 328 -0.74 11.75 -5.61
N PRO A 329 -1.29 11.48 -4.40
CA PRO A 329 -0.80 10.41 -3.53
C PRO A 329 -0.67 9.05 -4.24
N PHE A 330 -1.63 8.69 -5.08
CA PHE A 330 -1.57 7.47 -5.91
C PHE A 330 -0.37 7.47 -6.87
N ILE A 331 -0.15 8.56 -7.60
CA ILE A 331 1.00 8.70 -8.52
C ILE A 331 2.33 8.65 -7.74
N LEU A 332 2.42 9.29 -6.57
CA LEU A 332 3.61 9.24 -5.72
C LEU A 332 3.89 7.82 -5.22
N MET A 333 2.86 7.08 -4.83
CA MET A 333 2.99 5.67 -4.46
C MET A 333 3.48 4.83 -5.66
N LEU A 334 2.93 5.03 -6.86
CA LEU A 334 3.44 4.36 -8.07
C LEU A 334 4.91 4.68 -8.33
N CYS A 335 5.31 5.95 -8.22
CA CYS A 335 6.71 6.36 -8.36
C CYS A 335 7.60 5.67 -7.32
N TYR A 336 7.13 5.57 -6.08
CA TYR A 336 7.84 4.87 -5.01
C TYR A 336 8.01 3.38 -5.30
N LEU A 337 6.94 2.69 -5.72
CA LEU A 337 7.00 1.26 -6.07
C LEU A 337 7.92 1.02 -7.28
N ILE A 338 7.81 1.83 -8.34
CA ILE A 338 8.68 1.74 -9.52
C ILE A 338 10.14 2.01 -9.14
N GLY A 339 10.40 3.06 -8.38
CA GLY A 339 11.75 3.40 -7.91
C GLY A 339 12.37 2.27 -7.09
N GLY A 340 11.61 1.64 -6.21
CA GLY A 340 12.09 0.50 -5.43
C GLY A 340 12.26 -0.80 -6.22
N ILE A 341 11.47 -1.02 -7.29
CA ILE A 341 11.70 -2.09 -8.28
C ILE A 341 13.01 -1.82 -9.01
N VAL A 342 13.20 -0.63 -9.57
CA VAL A 342 14.45 -0.24 -10.26
C VAL A 342 15.66 -0.36 -9.34
N TYR A 343 15.49 -0.08 -8.05
CA TYR A 343 16.53 -0.24 -7.04
C TYR A 343 16.92 -1.71 -6.78
N SER A 344 15.96 -2.64 -6.86
CA SER A 344 16.14 -4.03 -6.40
C SER A 344 16.30 -5.03 -7.53
N VAL A 345 15.62 -4.83 -8.65
CA VAL A 345 15.58 -5.77 -9.78
C VAL A 345 16.73 -5.47 -10.74
N PRO A 346 17.56 -6.46 -11.09
CA PRO A 346 18.59 -6.27 -12.11
C PRO A 346 17.93 -6.00 -13.48
N PRO A 347 18.45 -5.06 -14.29
CA PRO A 347 17.89 -4.75 -15.59
C PRO A 347 17.99 -5.98 -16.51
N PRO A 348 17.01 -6.19 -17.40
CA PRO A 348 16.95 -7.37 -18.27
C PRO A 348 18.04 -7.41 -19.36
N LEU A 349 18.84 -6.36 -19.52
CA LEU A 349 19.95 -6.27 -20.49
C LEU A 349 21.30 -6.25 -19.77
N LYS A 350 22.41 -6.50 -20.49
CA LYS A 350 23.83 -6.43 -20.02
C LYS A 350 24.27 -5.06 -19.46
N LEU A 351 23.32 -4.19 -19.11
CA LEU A 351 23.57 -2.97 -18.39
C LEU A 351 24.13 -3.30 -17.00
N PRO A 352 25.11 -2.51 -16.51
CA PRO A 352 25.58 -2.67 -15.14
C PRO A 352 24.38 -2.55 -14.18
N LYS A 353 24.24 -3.52 -13.26
CA LYS A 353 23.18 -3.51 -12.23
C LYS A 353 23.08 -2.09 -11.61
N PRO A 354 21.89 -1.51 -11.42
CA PRO A 354 21.72 -0.16 -10.87
C PRO A 354 22.35 0.00 -9.48
N ARG A 355 22.45 -1.09 -8.70
CA ARG A 355 23.22 -1.13 -7.43
C ARG A 355 24.75 -1.03 -7.57
N ARG A 356 25.31 -0.97 -8.79
CA ARG A 356 26.75 -0.73 -9.00
C ARG A 356 27.14 0.73 -8.95
N TYR A 357 26.17 1.63 -8.80
CA TYR A 357 26.44 3.03 -8.57
C TYR A 357 26.48 3.32 -7.07
N THR A 358 27.48 4.08 -6.66
CA THR A 358 27.67 4.53 -5.28
C THR A 358 26.44 5.28 -4.74
N ILE A 359 25.57 5.79 -5.60
CA ILE A 359 24.36 6.58 -5.30
C ILE A 359 23.19 5.71 -4.78
N SER A 360 23.36 4.39 -4.65
CA SER A 360 22.28 3.47 -4.21
C SER A 360 21.68 3.83 -2.84
N SER A 361 22.41 4.51 -1.98
CA SER A 361 21.90 4.92 -0.66
C SER A 361 21.05 6.19 -0.71
N SER A 362 21.20 7.01 -1.75
CA SER A 362 20.39 8.22 -1.98
C SER A 362 18.95 7.91 -2.37
N SER A 363 18.65 6.70 -2.88
CA SER A 363 17.27 6.29 -3.19
C SER A 363 16.39 6.18 -1.95
N ILE A 364 16.97 5.96 -0.77
CA ILE A 364 16.23 5.95 0.50
C ILE A 364 15.76 7.37 0.84
N GLY A 365 16.60 8.37 0.58
CA GLY A 365 16.23 9.78 0.73
C GLY A 365 15.10 10.17 -0.21
N ALA A 366 15.21 9.79 -1.49
CA ALA A 366 14.16 10.01 -2.48
C ALA A 366 12.83 9.32 -2.09
N GLY A 367 12.88 8.07 -1.61
CA GLY A 367 11.70 7.39 -1.10
C GLY A 367 11.06 8.11 0.09
N SER A 368 11.88 8.72 0.97
CA SER A 368 11.38 9.42 2.15
C SER A 368 10.70 10.73 1.73
N ALA A 369 11.30 11.42 0.77
CA ALA A 369 10.73 12.59 0.14
C ALA A 369 9.36 12.29 -0.50
N LEU A 370 9.20 11.15 -1.17
CA LEU A 370 7.90 10.75 -1.75
C LEU A 370 6.82 10.55 -0.68
N PHE A 371 7.11 9.89 0.45
CA PHE A 371 6.12 9.73 1.52
C PHE A 371 5.83 11.03 2.28
N TYR A 372 6.83 11.89 2.45
CA TYR A 372 6.60 13.24 2.97
C TYR A 372 5.63 14.02 2.06
N LEU A 373 5.88 14.03 0.75
CA LEU A 373 4.99 14.66 -0.22
C LEU A 373 3.59 14.05 -0.19
N MET A 374 3.50 12.72 -0.11
CA MET A 374 2.21 12.02 -0.04
C MET A 374 1.39 12.47 1.18
N GLY A 375 2.04 12.71 2.32
CA GLY A 375 1.39 13.25 3.51
C GLY A 375 1.04 14.73 3.39
N SER A 376 1.93 15.56 2.83
CA SER A 376 1.73 17.02 2.74
C SER A 376 0.67 17.43 1.73
N ILE A 377 0.33 16.55 0.78
CA ILE A 377 -0.66 16.85 -0.28
C ILE A 377 -1.90 15.96 -0.20
N ALA A 378 -2.06 15.19 0.89
CA ALA A 378 -3.13 14.21 1.05
C ALA A 378 -4.55 14.80 1.00
N TYR A 379 -4.69 16.12 1.08
CA TYR A 379 -5.97 16.85 1.08
C TYR A 379 -6.02 17.99 0.06
N ILE A 380 -5.02 18.13 -0.80
CA ILE A 380 -4.97 19.25 -1.75
C ILE A 380 -5.76 18.86 -3.01
N PRO A 381 -6.86 19.55 -3.35
CA PRO A 381 -7.58 19.30 -4.60
C PRO A 381 -6.67 19.60 -5.80
N LEU A 382 -6.83 18.83 -6.89
CA LEU A 382 -5.97 18.88 -8.08
C LEU A 382 -5.85 20.29 -8.68
N ASP A 383 -6.93 21.06 -8.66
CA ASP A 383 -6.99 22.41 -9.23
C ASP A 383 -6.34 23.48 -8.33
N GLY A 384 -5.96 23.11 -7.10
CA GLY A 384 -5.36 23.96 -6.08
C GLY A 384 -3.94 23.56 -5.70
N ILE A 385 -3.25 22.69 -6.46
CA ILE A 385 -1.89 22.26 -6.12
C ILE A 385 -0.91 23.42 -6.38
N ALA A 386 -0.81 24.32 -5.42
CA ALA A 386 0.33 25.20 -5.28
C ALA A 386 1.49 24.39 -4.69
N PHE A 387 2.25 23.70 -5.55
CA PHE A 387 3.57 23.15 -5.17
C PHE A 387 4.48 24.20 -4.51
N ASN A 388 4.16 25.48 -4.69
CA ASN A 388 4.81 26.62 -4.05
C ASN A 388 4.75 26.58 -2.52
N ASP A 389 3.71 26.00 -1.94
CA ASP A 389 3.49 26.03 -0.49
C ASP A 389 4.09 24.81 0.23
N ILE A 390 4.60 23.84 -0.52
CA ILE A 390 5.31 22.69 0.05
C ILE A 390 6.58 23.20 0.73
N ASN A 391 6.88 22.67 1.92
CA ASN A 391 8.15 22.93 2.59
C ASN A 391 9.30 22.23 1.86
N TRP A 392 9.77 22.86 0.78
CA TRP A 392 10.86 22.37 -0.08
C TRP A 392 12.14 22.10 0.71
N TYR A 393 12.36 22.84 1.79
CA TYR A 393 13.48 22.61 2.68
C TYR A 393 13.44 21.21 3.28
N VAL A 394 12.32 20.79 3.88
CA VAL A 394 12.15 19.42 4.41
C VAL A 394 12.34 18.37 3.31
N LEU A 395 11.81 18.63 2.11
CA LEU A 395 12.00 17.76 0.96
C LEU A 395 13.48 17.60 0.58
N PHE A 396 14.26 18.69 0.55
CA PHE A 396 15.69 18.67 0.29
C PHE A 396 16.46 17.96 1.41
N ALA A 397 16.11 18.17 2.68
CA ALA A 397 16.70 17.44 3.80
C ALA A 397 16.48 15.93 3.69
N LEU A 398 15.26 15.51 3.36
CA LEU A 398 14.94 14.10 3.15
C LEU A 398 15.66 13.54 1.93
N THR A 399 15.65 14.24 0.81
CA THR A 399 16.25 13.71 -0.42
C THR A 399 17.77 13.62 -0.32
N LEU A 400 18.41 14.74 0.04
CA LEU A 400 19.87 14.87 0.04
C LEU A 400 20.44 14.49 1.40
N GLY A 401 19.93 15.08 2.48
CA GLY A 401 20.51 14.86 3.81
C GLY A 401 20.37 13.42 4.28
N PHE A 402 19.16 12.88 4.22
CA PHE A 402 18.93 11.47 4.57
C PHE A 402 19.55 10.52 3.55
N GLY A 403 19.53 10.88 2.26
CA GLY A 403 20.21 10.11 1.22
C GLY A 403 21.72 9.97 1.46
N MET A 404 22.37 11.03 1.95
CA MET A 404 23.78 11.01 2.35
C MET A 404 24.01 10.21 3.63
N ALA A 405 23.13 10.32 4.62
CA ALA A 405 23.21 9.53 5.86
C ALA A 405 23.01 8.02 5.60
N GLY A 406 22.26 7.66 4.54
CA GLY A 406 21.97 6.28 4.17
C GLY A 406 23.19 5.40 3.90
N TYR A 407 24.36 5.98 3.60
CA TYR A 407 25.60 5.24 3.33
C TYR A 407 26.14 4.47 4.54
N ILE A 408 25.70 4.80 5.76
CA ILE A 408 26.09 4.07 6.98
C ILE A 408 25.68 2.60 6.89
N LYS A 409 24.53 2.30 6.27
CA LYS A 409 24.01 0.93 6.18
C LYS A 409 24.93 0.00 5.36
N ASP A 410 25.64 0.56 4.38
CA ASP A 410 26.45 -0.20 3.43
C ASP A 410 27.71 -0.78 4.09
N GLU A 411 28.06 -0.32 5.29
CA GLU A 411 29.18 -0.87 6.06
C GLU A 411 28.90 -2.30 6.53
N LYS A 412 27.69 -2.56 7.03
CA LYS A 412 27.30 -3.88 7.55
C LYS A 412 27.35 -4.95 6.46
N ASP A 413 26.92 -4.59 5.26
CA ASP A 413 26.79 -5.51 4.13
C ASP A 413 28.05 -5.54 3.23
N ALA A 414 29.09 -4.77 3.55
CA ALA A 414 30.29 -4.60 2.73
C ALA A 414 30.95 -5.91 2.28
N PHE A 415 31.03 -6.91 3.16
CA PHE A 415 31.61 -8.22 2.82
C PHE A 415 30.76 -8.99 1.82
N ALA A 416 29.45 -9.06 2.06
CA ALA A 416 28.52 -9.78 1.19
C ALA A 416 28.35 -9.06 -0.17
N ASP A 417 28.30 -7.73 -0.15
CA ASP A 417 28.26 -6.89 -1.35
C ASP A 417 29.51 -7.07 -2.22
N LYS A 418 30.70 -7.17 -1.59
CA LYS A 418 31.95 -7.44 -2.31
C LYS A 418 31.90 -8.79 -3.02
N GLN A 419 31.38 -9.83 -2.37
CA GLN A 419 31.22 -11.15 -2.99
C GLN A 419 30.20 -11.15 -4.13
N ALA A 420 29.14 -10.35 -4.01
CA ALA A 420 28.10 -10.22 -5.03
C ALA A 420 28.46 -9.27 -6.19
N GLY A 421 29.66 -8.65 -6.15
CA GLY A 421 30.09 -7.67 -7.14
C GLY A 421 29.23 -6.40 -7.16
N ILE A 422 28.67 -6.04 -6.00
CA ILE A 422 27.94 -4.79 -5.78
C ILE A 422 28.96 -3.72 -5.42
N ALA A 423 28.80 -2.54 -6.01
CA ALA A 423 29.81 -1.49 -5.96
C ALA A 423 29.36 -0.35 -5.04
N THR A 424 29.44 -0.60 -3.74
CA THR A 424 29.24 0.41 -2.68
C THR A 424 30.52 1.16 -2.34
N LEU A 425 30.42 2.21 -1.52
CA LEU A 425 31.59 2.93 -1.00
C LEU A 425 32.57 1.98 -0.27
N PHE A 426 32.05 1.05 0.52
CA PHE A 426 32.83 0.11 1.34
C PHE A 426 33.43 -1.07 0.55
N THR A 427 32.98 -1.29 -0.69
CA THR A 427 33.58 -2.30 -1.58
C THR A 427 34.64 -1.71 -2.50
N LYS A 428 34.52 -0.42 -2.88
CA LYS A 428 35.46 0.28 -3.77
C LYS A 428 36.65 0.89 -3.04
N LEU A 429 36.44 1.43 -1.84
CA LEU A 429 37.48 2.14 -1.11
C LEU A 429 38.00 1.32 0.07
N PRO A 430 39.25 1.57 0.51
CA PRO A 430 39.73 1.07 1.79
C PRO A 430 38.77 1.46 2.91
N TYR A 431 38.49 0.52 3.81
CA TYR A 431 37.47 0.66 4.85
C TYR A 431 37.60 1.95 5.68
N LYS A 432 38.83 2.36 6.04
CA LYS A 432 39.11 3.62 6.76
C LYS A 432 38.74 4.86 5.95
N GLN A 433 38.95 4.85 4.63
CA GLN A 433 38.58 5.96 3.74
C GLN A 433 37.07 6.00 3.53
N ALA A 434 36.43 4.84 3.33
CA ALA A 434 34.97 4.73 3.23
C ALA A 434 34.28 5.30 4.48
N ARG A 435 34.71 4.90 5.69
CA ARG A 435 34.18 5.45 6.95
C ARG A 435 34.34 6.98 7.06
N LYS A 436 35.49 7.52 6.65
CA LYS A 436 35.71 8.99 6.65
C LYS A 436 34.74 9.70 5.72
N ILE A 437 34.56 9.19 4.50
CA ILE A 437 33.63 9.77 3.52
C ILE A 437 32.19 9.65 4.03
N THR A 438 31.77 8.49 4.55
CA THR A 438 30.44 8.33 5.16
C THR A 438 30.23 9.30 6.31
N GLY A 439 31.24 9.53 7.16
CA GLY A 439 31.17 10.54 8.22
C GLY A 439 31.01 11.96 7.68
N LEU A 440 31.72 12.33 6.61
CA LEU A 440 31.56 13.62 5.94
C LEU A 440 30.18 13.77 5.27
N LEU A 441 29.65 12.70 4.66
CA LEU A 441 28.30 12.68 4.08
C LEU A 441 27.24 12.82 5.18
N LEU A 442 27.41 12.14 6.31
CA LEU A 442 26.56 12.31 7.47
C LEU A 442 26.60 13.77 7.97
N LEU A 443 27.79 14.36 8.09
CA LEU A 443 27.94 15.78 8.44
C LEU A 443 27.17 16.67 7.47
N GLY A 444 27.38 16.47 6.17
CA GLY A 444 26.70 17.23 5.12
C GLY A 444 25.19 17.11 5.24
N GLY A 445 24.67 15.90 5.50
CA GLY A 445 23.25 15.70 5.72
C GLY A 445 22.70 16.40 6.96
N TRP A 446 23.46 16.42 8.05
CA TRP A 446 23.14 17.23 9.23
C TRP A 446 23.20 18.72 8.92
N CYS A 447 24.21 19.22 8.21
CA CYS A 447 24.30 20.62 7.84
C CYS A 447 23.11 21.06 6.98
N ILE A 448 22.68 20.24 6.02
CA ILE A 448 21.47 20.48 5.22
C ILE A 448 20.24 20.55 6.14
N LEU A 449 20.09 19.58 7.06
CA LEU A 449 19.00 19.59 8.03
C LEU A 449 18.99 20.87 8.89
N LEU A 450 20.16 21.37 9.27
CA LEU A 450 20.32 22.51 10.15
C LEU A 450 20.15 23.86 9.45
N THR A 451 20.41 23.94 8.13
CA THR A 451 20.04 25.13 7.35
C THR A 451 18.53 25.35 7.26
N ILE A 452 17.74 24.32 7.58
CA ILE A 452 16.28 24.32 7.47
C ILE A 452 15.61 24.70 8.79
N SER A 453 16.28 24.47 9.92
CA SER A 453 15.68 24.68 11.24
C SER A 453 15.59 26.16 11.66
N LEU A 454 16.01 27.11 10.79
CA LEU A 454 15.95 28.59 10.88
C LEU A 454 16.34 29.23 12.24
N ASN A 455 16.81 28.45 13.21
CA ASN A 455 17.08 28.86 14.58
C ASN A 455 18.50 28.45 14.99
N LEU A 456 19.31 29.44 15.37
CA LEU A 456 20.70 29.28 15.79
C LEU A 456 20.90 28.18 16.87
N TYR A 457 19.96 28.03 17.81
CA TYR A 457 20.07 27.01 18.86
C TYR A 457 19.95 25.59 18.31
N THR A 458 18.98 25.36 17.42
CA THR A 458 18.84 24.06 16.73
C THR A 458 20.05 23.76 15.85
N PHE A 459 20.61 24.80 15.19
CA PHE A 459 21.85 24.71 14.41
C PHE A 459 23.04 24.27 15.27
N ILE A 460 23.26 24.91 16.43
CA ILE A 460 24.36 24.57 17.34
C ILE A 460 24.20 23.13 17.86
N VAL A 461 23.00 22.76 18.33
CA VAL A 461 22.74 21.41 18.86
C VAL A 461 22.97 20.34 17.80
N GLY A 462 22.49 20.54 16.56
CA GLY A 462 22.72 19.57 15.49
C GLY A 462 24.18 19.51 15.04
N CYS A 463 24.92 20.63 15.03
CA CYS A 463 26.36 20.61 14.76
C CYS A 463 27.10 19.79 15.82
N VAL A 464 26.77 19.96 17.10
CA VAL A 464 27.33 19.15 18.20
C VAL A 464 26.97 17.68 18.02
N CYS A 465 25.70 17.36 17.73
CA CYS A 465 25.26 15.98 17.48
C CYS A 465 25.99 15.36 16.30
N ALA A 466 26.17 16.09 15.20
CA ALA A 466 26.90 15.64 14.02
C ALA A 466 28.39 15.39 14.33
N ILE A 467 29.05 16.31 15.04
CA ILE A 467 30.46 16.14 15.44
C ILE A 467 30.63 14.93 16.37
N VAL A 468 29.73 14.76 17.35
CA VAL A 468 29.71 13.59 18.24
C VAL A 468 29.46 12.32 17.44
N ALA A 469 28.53 12.35 16.48
CA ALA A 469 28.23 11.22 15.61
C ALA A 469 29.44 10.78 14.77
N ILE A 470 30.12 11.74 14.15
CA ILE A 470 31.30 11.50 13.29
C ILE A 470 32.48 11.02 14.12
N SER A 471 32.72 11.66 15.26
CA SER A 471 33.82 11.26 16.16
C SER A 471 33.58 9.87 16.75
N SER A 472 32.32 9.51 17.02
CA SER A 472 31.95 8.16 17.47
C SER A 472 32.07 7.13 16.33
N TYR A 473 31.55 7.47 15.15
CA TYR A 473 31.56 6.58 13.97
C TYR A 473 32.98 6.31 13.44
N SER A 474 33.86 7.32 13.47
CA SER A 474 35.25 7.17 13.04
C SER A 474 36.09 6.33 14.01
N LYS A 475 35.70 6.23 15.29
CA LYS A 475 36.47 5.58 16.35
C LYS A 475 36.03 4.15 16.68
N GLN A 476 34.81 3.72 16.33
CA GLN A 476 34.25 2.47 16.85
C GLN A 476 33.83 1.45 15.77
N ASN A 477 33.82 0.18 16.19
CA ASN A 477 33.33 -0.98 15.42
C ASN A 477 31.92 -1.43 15.86
N ASN A 478 31.18 -0.61 16.63
CA ASN A 478 29.91 -1.05 17.23
C ASN A 478 28.70 -0.70 16.33
N PRO A 479 27.96 -1.70 15.81
CA PRO A 479 26.80 -1.47 14.95
C PRO A 479 25.61 -0.81 15.66
N LEU A 480 25.51 -0.88 17.00
CA LEU A 480 24.39 -0.27 17.74
C LEU A 480 24.37 1.26 17.61
N ILE A 481 25.53 1.89 17.54
CA ILE A 481 25.66 3.35 17.44
C ILE A 481 25.13 3.85 16.09
N GLN A 482 25.26 3.06 15.03
CA GLN A 482 24.77 3.42 13.70
C GLN A 482 23.25 3.59 13.66
N ILE A 483 22.53 2.69 14.35
CA ILE A 483 21.07 2.75 14.46
C ILE A 483 20.65 3.98 15.28
N SER A 484 21.34 4.24 16.39
CA SER A 484 21.08 5.41 17.24
C SER A 484 21.29 6.73 16.50
N LEU A 485 22.34 6.85 15.68
CA LEU A 485 22.63 8.08 14.92
C LEU A 485 21.56 8.40 13.88
N PHE A 486 21.04 7.37 13.22
CA PHE A 486 19.96 7.51 12.24
C PHE A 486 18.64 7.92 12.89
N GLN A 487 18.30 7.32 14.04
CA GLN A 487 17.10 7.67 14.81
C GLN A 487 17.19 9.08 15.39
N VAL A 488 18.36 9.47 15.89
CA VAL A 488 18.61 10.84 16.37
C VAL A 488 18.47 11.85 15.23
N PHE A 489 18.98 11.55 14.03
CA PHE A 489 18.79 12.40 12.85
C PHE A 489 17.30 12.60 12.53
N LEU A 490 16.52 11.52 12.48
CA LEU A 490 15.08 11.59 12.23
C LEU A 490 14.34 12.37 13.32
N ALA A 491 14.64 12.10 14.59
CA ALA A 491 14.03 12.79 15.72
C ALA A 491 14.34 14.30 15.69
N SER A 492 15.58 14.67 15.40
CA SER A 492 15.98 16.08 15.23
C SER A 492 15.24 16.73 14.06
N MET A 493 15.04 16.04 12.94
CA MET A 493 14.25 16.56 11.82
C MET A 493 12.79 16.81 12.21
N ILE A 494 12.15 15.86 12.90
CA ILE A 494 10.77 16.00 13.36
C ILE A 494 10.67 17.17 14.34
N ILE A 495 11.55 17.24 15.33
CA ILE A 495 11.56 18.33 16.33
C ILE A 495 11.80 19.68 15.64
N SER A 496 12.76 19.78 14.73
CA SER A 496 13.04 21.02 13.99
C SER A 496 11.89 21.45 13.08
N GLY A 497 11.23 20.49 12.42
CA GLY A 497 10.03 20.75 11.62
C GLY A 497 8.90 21.31 12.49
N LEU A 498 8.64 20.68 13.64
CA LEU A 498 7.62 21.14 14.58
C LEU A 498 7.97 22.50 15.18
N LEU A 499 9.22 22.72 15.60
CA LEU A 499 9.65 23.98 16.25
C LEU A 499 9.73 25.19 15.32
N ASN A 500 9.59 25.02 14.00
CA ASN A 500 9.59 26.15 13.07
C ASN A 500 8.29 26.95 13.26
N LYS A 501 8.43 28.04 14.02
CA LYS A 501 7.40 28.68 14.87
C LYS A 501 6.23 29.32 14.15
N GLU A 502 6.32 29.57 12.85
CA GLU A 502 5.21 30.17 12.09
C GLU A 502 4.03 29.22 11.93
N ILE A 503 4.23 27.90 11.97
CA ILE A 503 3.16 26.90 11.89
C ILE A 503 2.48 26.68 13.26
N ILE A 504 3.23 26.77 14.37
CA ILE A 504 2.68 26.52 15.72
C ILE A 504 1.79 27.66 16.21
N HIS A 505 2.06 28.91 15.79
CA HIS A 505 1.35 30.07 16.32
C HIS A 505 -0.14 30.09 15.92
N ASP A 506 -0.50 29.47 14.79
CA ASP A 506 -1.87 29.39 14.30
C ASP A 506 -2.67 28.21 14.88
N TYR A 507 -1.99 27.16 15.35
CA TYR A 507 -2.63 25.92 15.85
C TYR A 507 -2.82 25.85 17.37
N ILE A 508 -2.22 26.76 18.14
CA ILE A 508 -2.32 26.76 19.62
C ILE A 508 -3.24 27.89 20.13
N ILE A 509 -3.77 28.76 19.26
CA ILE A 509 -4.66 29.87 19.64
C ILE A 509 -6.14 29.61 19.32
N TRP A 510 -6.51 28.43 18.84
CA TRP A 510 -7.89 27.94 18.79
C TRP A 510 -8.01 26.60 19.52
#